data_AF-A0A419IYA1-F1
#
_entry.id   AF-A0A419IYA1-F1
#
_cell.length_a   1.000
_cell.length_b   1.000
_cell.length_c   1.000
_cell.angle_alpha   90.00
_cell.angle_beta   90.00
_cell.angle_gamma   90.00
#
_symmetry.space_group_name_H-M   'P 1'
#
loop_
_entity.id
_entity.type
_entity.pdbx_description
1 polymer ?
#
loop_
_entity_poly.entity_id
_entity_poly.type
_entity_poly.pdbx_seq_one_letter_code
_entity_poly.pdbx_strand_id
1 'polypeptide(L)'
;EDIESTSDGETETIAVYKVTLDNDKIIFIPADQDVMAYSEDGEIQSKLAEALEPGDVILLYSHEQNREMFDSVVQRTQEISGVDTRVISLWKTALKSLREKYDIKNPNSLRAYLHDLKHLNCQKTEQAAKMWLKGTTLAPRDQIDIETLLHLVEFKNTQFVTKLVHREIEKTRIFHRVLGRRLREKLSNLIRGENAQMVSSEPLEREIDEILEMAEPTAIREISKDITFVQKSDVKVNVLG
;
A
#
# COMPACT_ATOMS: atom_id res chain seq x y z
N GLU A 1 21.23 20.08 39.53
CA GLU A 1 22.35 19.78 38.60
C GLU A 1 22.08 18.41 37.97
N ASP A 2 20.96 18.22 37.27
CA ASP A 2 20.53 18.85 36.01
C ASP A 2 21.54 18.67 34.88
N ILE A 3 21.34 17.60 34.10
CA ILE A 3 21.40 17.67 32.64
C ILE A 3 20.24 16.81 32.13
N GLU A 4 19.08 17.44 31.95
CA GLU A 4 18.03 16.97 31.07
C GLU A 4 18.62 16.85 29.65
N SER A 5 18.69 15.63 29.13
CA SER A 5 18.86 15.43 27.69
C SER A 5 17.51 15.68 27.02
N THR A 6 17.24 16.93 26.69
CA THR A 6 16.22 17.28 25.70
C THR A 6 16.64 16.63 24.39
N SER A 7 15.98 15.53 24.02
CA SER A 7 16.04 15.04 22.64
C SER A 7 15.47 16.13 21.76
N ASP A 8 16.32 16.78 20.96
CA ASP A 8 15.86 17.60 19.84
C ASP A 8 14.94 16.74 18.99
N GLY A 9 13.65 17.03 19.07
CA GLY A 9 12.67 16.52 18.13
C GLY A 9 12.96 17.18 16.79
N GLU A 10 13.85 16.57 15.99
CA GLU A 10 14.05 16.95 14.60
C GLU A 10 12.68 16.85 13.92
N THR A 11 12.03 18.00 13.72
CA THR A 11 10.82 18.12 12.93
C THR A 11 11.16 17.71 11.51
N GLU A 12 10.86 16.47 11.17
CA GLU A 12 11.05 15.91 9.84
C GLU A 12 10.24 16.75 8.83
N THR A 13 10.94 17.48 7.97
CA THR A 13 10.33 18.27 6.89
C THR A 13 10.28 17.45 5.62
N ILE A 14 9.20 17.57 4.86
CA ILE A 14 9.02 16.88 3.58
C ILE A 14 8.71 17.86 2.45
N ALA A 15 9.20 17.53 1.25
CA ALA A 15 8.94 18.26 0.02
C ALA A 15 7.51 18.00 -0.45
N VAL A 16 6.73 19.06 -0.67
CA VAL A 16 5.31 18.97 -1.04
C VAL A 16 4.92 19.99 -2.12
N TYR A 17 3.91 19.64 -2.89
CA TYR A 17 3.12 20.57 -3.71
C TYR A 17 1.92 21.07 -2.91
N LYS A 18 1.67 22.38 -2.98
CA LYS A 18 0.48 23.00 -2.41
C LYS A 18 -0.64 22.93 -3.44
N VAL A 19 -1.73 22.28 -3.09
CA VAL A 19 -2.90 22.11 -3.97
C VAL A 19 -4.10 22.82 -3.36
N THR A 20 -4.72 23.70 -4.14
CA THR A 20 -5.95 24.40 -3.79
C THR A 20 -7.10 23.73 -4.52
N LEU A 21 -8.12 23.36 -3.76
CA LEU A 21 -9.29 22.65 -4.24
C LEU A 21 -10.42 23.60 -4.62
N ASP A 22 -11.42 23.10 -5.32
CA ASP A 22 -12.62 23.86 -5.72
C ASP A 22 -13.41 24.42 -4.53
N ASN A 23 -13.38 23.74 -3.38
CA ASN A 23 -13.99 24.14 -2.11
C ASN A 23 -13.09 25.06 -1.25
N ASP A 24 -12.08 25.70 -1.85
CA ASP A 24 -11.10 26.57 -1.21
C ASP A 24 -10.19 25.90 -0.16
N LYS A 25 -10.32 24.59 0.04
CA LYS A 25 -9.43 23.84 0.93
C LYS A 25 -8.04 23.75 0.31
N ILE A 26 -7.02 23.95 1.14
CA ILE A 26 -5.62 23.78 0.77
C ILE A 26 -5.12 22.48 1.35
N ILE A 27 -4.47 21.69 0.51
CA ILE A 27 -3.84 20.42 0.87
C ILE A 27 -2.38 20.43 0.43
N PHE A 28 -1.57 19.59 1.06
CA PHE A 28 -0.17 19.40 0.71
C PHE A 28 0.01 17.95 0.27
N ILE A 29 0.58 17.74 -0.91
CA ILE A 29 0.86 16.41 -1.45
C ILE A 29 2.38 16.24 -1.52
N PRO A 30 2.97 15.19 -0.91
CA PRO A 30 4.39 14.87 -1.06
C PRO A 30 4.83 14.80 -2.53
N ALA A 31 5.97 15.41 -2.85
CA ALA A 31 6.45 15.55 -4.22
C ALA A 31 6.75 14.20 -4.91
N ASP A 32 7.08 13.18 -4.12
CA ASP A 32 7.38 11.82 -4.57
C ASP A 32 6.17 10.86 -4.52
N GLN A 33 4.97 11.37 -4.20
CA GLN A 33 3.77 10.57 -4.09
C GLN A 33 3.02 10.45 -5.43
N ASP A 34 2.62 9.22 -5.75
CA ASP A 34 1.61 8.93 -6.76
C ASP A 34 0.21 9.22 -6.22
N VAL A 35 -0.59 9.87 -7.05
CA VAL A 35 -1.92 10.38 -6.78
C VAL A 35 -2.86 9.82 -7.85
N MET A 36 -3.89 9.09 -7.44
CA MET A 36 -5.01 8.72 -8.29
C MET A 36 -5.82 9.98 -8.58
N ALA A 37 -5.62 10.51 -9.77
CA ALA A 37 -6.34 11.65 -10.31
C ALA A 37 -7.25 11.18 -11.45
N TYR A 38 -8.31 11.94 -11.67
CA TYR A 38 -9.30 11.65 -12.68
C TYR A 38 -9.27 12.80 -13.68
N SER A 39 -9.08 12.46 -14.97
CA SER A 39 -9.20 13.44 -16.04
C SER A 39 -10.65 13.87 -16.23
N GLU A 40 -10.88 14.96 -16.96
CA GLU A 40 -12.23 15.41 -17.37
C GLU A 40 -13.02 14.32 -18.10
N ASP A 41 -12.34 13.39 -18.78
CA ASP A 41 -12.95 12.24 -19.48
C ASP A 41 -13.36 11.09 -18.52
N GLY A 42 -13.14 11.26 -17.22
CA GLY A 42 -13.45 10.29 -16.18
C GLY A 42 -12.56 9.04 -16.25
N GLU A 43 -11.36 9.14 -16.82
CA GLU A 43 -10.36 8.08 -16.75
C GLU A 43 -9.50 8.21 -15.50
N ILE A 44 -9.26 7.08 -14.84
CA ILE A 44 -8.47 7.02 -13.61
C ILE A 44 -7.01 6.85 -13.97
N GLN A 45 -6.19 7.83 -13.60
CA GLN A 45 -4.76 7.84 -13.85
C GLN A 45 -3.99 7.99 -12.55
N SER A 46 -2.94 7.18 -12.38
CA SER A 46 -1.93 7.42 -11.35
C SER A 46 -0.99 8.48 -11.90
N LYS A 47 -1.01 9.67 -11.31
CA LYS A 47 -0.13 10.79 -11.65
C LYS A 47 0.82 11.05 -10.49
N LEU A 48 2.08 11.33 -10.77
CA LEU A 48 2.96 11.93 -9.77
C LEU A 48 2.38 13.29 -9.36
N ALA A 49 2.63 13.71 -8.12
CA ALA A 49 2.13 15.00 -7.61
C ALA A 49 2.49 16.19 -8.52
N GLU A 50 3.66 16.15 -9.16
CA GLU A 50 4.12 17.18 -10.12
C GLU A 50 3.30 17.23 -11.43
N ALA A 51 2.64 16.14 -11.78
CA ALA A 51 1.90 15.96 -13.03
C ALA A 51 0.40 16.25 -12.88
N LEU A 52 -0.04 16.64 -11.68
CA LEU A 52 -1.41 17.06 -11.43
C LEU A 52 -1.68 18.41 -12.09
N GLU A 53 -2.88 18.56 -12.63
CA GLU A 53 -3.29 19.77 -13.35
C GLU A 53 -4.62 20.31 -12.78
N PRO A 54 -4.88 21.63 -12.87
CA PRO A 54 -6.20 22.17 -12.63
C PRO A 54 -7.26 21.45 -13.48
N GLY A 55 -8.37 21.07 -12.84
CA GLY A 55 -9.42 20.25 -13.45
C GLY A 55 -9.31 18.76 -13.12
N ASP A 56 -8.14 18.25 -12.71
CA ASP A 56 -8.03 16.89 -12.18
C ASP A 56 -8.90 16.76 -10.94
N VAL A 57 -9.76 15.73 -10.90
CA VAL A 57 -10.51 15.40 -9.68
C VAL A 57 -9.66 14.46 -8.84
N ILE A 58 -9.61 14.69 -7.53
CA ILE A 58 -8.99 13.79 -6.56
C ILE A 58 -10.00 13.42 -5.48
N LEU A 59 -9.76 12.30 -4.80
CA LEU A 59 -10.61 11.86 -3.70
C LEU A 59 -10.00 12.31 -2.38
N LEU A 60 -10.76 13.10 -1.65
CA LEU A 60 -10.43 13.49 -0.28
C LEU A 60 -11.24 12.63 0.67
N TYR A 61 -10.59 12.13 1.70
CA TYR A 61 -11.27 11.45 2.80
C TYR A 61 -11.10 12.29 4.07
N SER A 62 -12.08 12.20 4.95
CA SER A 62 -11.95 12.80 6.29
C SER A 62 -10.79 12.15 7.08
N HIS A 63 -10.22 12.91 8.01
CA HIS A 63 -8.89 12.73 8.62
C HIS A 63 -8.52 11.30 9.07
N GLU A 64 -7.21 10.99 8.97
CA GLU A 64 -6.44 9.82 9.48
C GLU A 64 -6.44 8.51 8.67
N GLN A 65 -7.37 8.27 7.73
CA GLN A 65 -7.66 6.89 7.30
C GLN A 65 -7.23 6.47 5.86
N ASN A 66 -6.36 7.19 5.15
CA ASN A 66 -6.20 6.93 3.69
C ASN A 66 -5.39 5.68 3.30
N ARG A 67 -4.22 5.46 3.90
CA ARG A 67 -3.53 4.17 3.72
C ARG A 67 -4.31 3.05 4.40
N GLU A 68 -5.00 3.42 5.48
CA GLU A 68 -5.92 2.57 6.22
C GLU A 68 -7.17 2.25 5.42
N MET A 69 -7.53 2.91 4.31
CA MET A 69 -8.80 2.64 3.63
C MET A 69 -8.70 1.39 2.78
N PHE A 70 -7.74 1.30 1.85
CA PHE A 70 -7.51 0.04 1.14
C PHE A 70 -7.17 -1.07 2.13
N ASP A 71 -6.33 -0.78 3.15
CA ASP A 71 -6.03 -1.74 4.20
C ASP A 71 -7.27 -2.10 5.05
N SER A 72 -8.21 -1.18 5.27
CA SER A 72 -9.48 -1.38 6.00
C SER A 72 -10.47 -2.15 5.15
N VAL A 73 -10.61 -1.84 3.86
CA VAL A 73 -11.43 -2.63 2.95
C VAL A 73 -10.84 -4.03 2.93
N VAL A 74 -9.52 -4.18 2.71
CA VAL A 74 -8.84 -5.48 2.73
C VAL A 74 -9.05 -6.20 4.06
N GLN A 75 -8.99 -5.51 5.21
CA GLN A 75 -9.16 -6.10 6.54
C GLN A 75 -10.62 -6.50 6.81
N ARG A 76 -11.60 -5.64 6.50
CA ARG A 76 -13.04 -5.89 6.66
C ARG A 76 -13.53 -6.97 5.70
N THR A 77 -12.96 -7.01 4.50
CA THR A 77 -13.31 -7.97 3.46
C THR A 77 -12.43 -9.22 3.48
N GLN A 78 -11.49 -9.32 4.43
CA GLN A 78 -10.60 -10.47 4.55
C GLN A 78 -11.38 -11.76 4.80
N GLU A 79 -12.48 -11.70 5.55
CA GLU A 79 -13.36 -12.85 5.82
C GLU A 79 -14.08 -13.32 4.54
N ILE A 80 -14.35 -12.41 3.61
CA ILE A 80 -15.00 -12.68 2.32
C ILE A 80 -14.02 -13.38 1.35
N SER A 81 -12.72 -13.14 1.51
CA SER A 81 -11.68 -13.63 0.59
C SER A 81 -11.55 -15.16 0.50
N GLY A 82 -12.09 -15.91 1.47
CA GLY A 82 -11.93 -17.38 1.53
C GLY A 82 -10.48 -17.84 1.69
N VAL A 83 -9.60 -16.92 2.12
CA VAL A 83 -8.19 -17.19 2.43
C VAL A 83 -8.08 -17.79 3.83
N ASP A 84 -7.31 -18.87 3.97
CA ASP A 84 -6.97 -19.42 5.28
C ASP A 84 -5.95 -18.50 5.98
N THR A 85 -6.46 -17.63 6.85
CA THR A 85 -5.66 -16.64 7.57
C THR A 85 -4.59 -17.26 8.46
N ARG A 86 -4.75 -18.52 8.88
CA ARG A 86 -3.74 -19.24 9.68
C ARG A 86 -2.50 -19.54 8.85
N VAL A 87 -2.68 -19.90 7.59
CA VAL A 87 -1.57 -20.14 6.65
C VAL A 87 -0.84 -18.83 6.33
N ILE A 88 -1.58 -17.74 6.15
CA ILE A 88 -0.99 -16.40 5.97
C ILE A 88 -0.23 -15.95 7.22
N SER A 89 -0.77 -16.19 8.42
CA SER A 89 -0.10 -15.89 9.69
C SER A 89 1.20 -16.68 9.86
N LEU A 90 1.19 -17.96 9.47
CA LEU A 90 2.38 -18.81 9.45
C LEU A 90 3.45 -18.26 8.52
N TRP A 91 3.07 -17.82 7.32
CA TRP A 91 3.99 -17.14 6.40
C TRP A 91 4.54 -15.84 6.97
N LYS A 92 3.68 -14.98 7.55
CA LYS A 92 4.11 -13.73 8.20
C LYS A 92 5.11 -13.99 9.34
N THR A 93 4.92 -15.07 10.08
CA THR A 93 5.85 -15.50 11.14
C THR A 93 7.20 -15.90 10.55
N ALA A 94 7.22 -16.67 9.46
CA ALA A 94 8.47 -17.01 8.77
C ALA A 94 9.22 -15.77 8.26
N LEU A 95 8.51 -14.80 7.66
CA LEU A 95 9.11 -13.53 7.25
C LEU A 95 9.63 -12.70 8.42
N LYS A 96 8.96 -12.76 9.59
CA LYS A 96 9.44 -12.10 10.80
C LYS A 96 10.75 -12.74 11.27
N SER A 97 10.82 -14.06 11.33
CA SER A 97 12.06 -14.79 11.68
C SER A 97 13.19 -14.53 10.69
N LEU A 98 12.90 -14.37 9.39
CA LEU A 98 13.90 -13.93 8.41
C LEU A 98 14.47 -12.54 8.73
N ARG A 99 13.62 -11.58 9.12
CA ARG A 99 14.05 -10.23 9.49
C ARG A 99 14.80 -10.18 10.81
N GLU A 100 14.51 -11.09 11.73
CA GLU A 100 15.26 -11.26 12.98
C GLU A 100 16.64 -11.89 12.70
N LYS A 101 16.71 -12.83 11.76
CA LYS A 101 17.97 -13.47 11.33
C LYS A 101 18.85 -12.54 10.49
N TYR A 102 18.25 -11.73 9.63
CA TYR A 102 18.94 -10.83 8.71
C TYR A 102 18.44 -9.40 8.86
N ASP A 103 19.24 -8.57 9.54
CA ASP A 103 19.03 -7.12 9.57
C ASP A 103 19.34 -6.52 8.20
N ILE A 104 18.34 -5.88 7.59
CA ILE A 104 18.47 -5.23 6.28
C ILE A 104 19.23 -3.91 6.32
N LYS A 105 19.28 -3.25 7.48
CA LYS A 105 20.01 -1.99 7.65
C LYS A 105 21.52 -2.22 7.71
N ASN A 106 21.94 -3.43 8.09
CA ASN A 106 23.34 -3.83 8.12
C ASN A 106 23.78 -4.43 6.76
N PRO A 107 24.70 -3.78 6.01
CA PRO A 107 25.15 -4.26 4.71
C PRO A 107 25.76 -5.67 4.71
N ASN A 108 26.45 -6.05 5.80
CA ASN A 108 27.07 -7.37 5.92
C ASN A 108 26.02 -8.46 6.11
N SER A 109 24.99 -8.18 6.92
CA SER A 109 23.85 -9.06 7.12
C SER A 109 23.05 -9.24 5.82
N LEU A 110 22.80 -8.16 5.08
CA LEU A 110 22.15 -8.23 3.77
C LEU A 110 22.98 -9.04 2.76
N ARG A 111 24.31 -8.91 2.75
CA ARG A 111 25.19 -9.75 1.91
C ARG A 111 25.09 -11.22 2.29
N ALA A 112 25.05 -11.55 3.59
CA ALA A 112 24.86 -12.92 4.06
C ALA A 112 23.53 -13.50 3.59
N TYR A 113 22.43 -12.74 3.72
CA TYR A 113 21.12 -13.14 3.20
C TYR A 113 21.14 -13.46 1.70
N LEU A 114 21.72 -12.56 0.88
CA LEU A 114 21.82 -12.76 -0.56
C LEU A 114 22.72 -13.94 -0.93
N HIS A 115 23.78 -14.16 -0.16
CA HIS A 115 24.67 -15.29 -0.31
C HIS A 115 23.95 -16.62 -0.01
N ASP A 116 23.19 -16.69 1.08
CA ASP A 116 22.46 -17.90 1.46
C ASP A 116 21.32 -18.23 0.48
N LEU A 117 20.66 -17.21 -0.07
CA LEU A 117 19.73 -17.38 -1.19
C LEU A 117 20.40 -17.97 -2.43
N LYS A 118 21.61 -17.52 -2.78
CA LYS A 118 22.38 -18.05 -3.92
C LYS A 118 22.77 -19.52 -3.68
N HIS A 119 23.15 -19.89 -2.46
CA HIS A 119 23.44 -21.29 -2.10
C HIS A 119 22.23 -22.22 -2.23
N LEU A 120 21.03 -21.69 -2.04
CA LEU A 120 19.78 -22.41 -2.26
C LEU A 120 19.29 -22.33 -3.72
N ASN A 121 20.15 -21.91 -4.67
CA ASN A 121 19.85 -21.76 -6.09
C ASN A 121 18.69 -20.80 -6.41
N CYS A 122 18.43 -19.80 -5.56
CA CYS A 122 17.45 -18.76 -5.89
C CYS A 122 17.97 -17.89 -7.04
N GLN A 123 17.24 -17.84 -8.15
CA GLN A 123 17.62 -17.11 -9.37
C GLN A 123 16.99 -15.71 -9.48
N LYS A 124 16.50 -15.15 -8.37
CA LYS A 124 15.90 -13.82 -8.39
C LYS A 124 16.92 -12.70 -8.26
N THR A 125 16.54 -11.52 -8.73
CA THR A 125 17.36 -10.32 -8.63
C THR A 125 17.55 -9.93 -7.17
N GLU A 126 18.68 -9.29 -6.86
CA GLU A 126 18.94 -8.82 -5.50
C GLU A 126 17.88 -7.82 -5.02
N GLN A 127 17.30 -7.05 -5.95
CA GLN A 127 16.20 -6.13 -5.64
C GLN A 127 14.95 -6.89 -5.20
N ALA A 128 14.54 -7.94 -5.92
CA ALA A 128 13.39 -8.76 -5.53
C ALA A 128 13.60 -9.40 -4.15
N ALA A 129 14.79 -9.97 -3.92
CA ALA A 129 15.15 -10.54 -2.63
C ALA A 129 15.08 -9.51 -1.48
N LYS A 130 15.62 -8.30 -1.71
CA LYS A 130 15.52 -7.19 -0.74
C LYS A 130 14.07 -6.82 -0.45
N MET A 131 13.20 -6.78 -1.45
CA MET A 131 11.78 -6.47 -1.27
C MET A 131 11.05 -7.51 -0.43
N TRP A 132 11.40 -8.79 -0.56
CA TRP A 132 10.85 -9.85 0.29
C TRP A 132 11.27 -9.67 1.75
N LEU A 133 12.56 -9.40 1.99
CA LEU A 133 13.08 -9.16 3.34
C LEU A 133 12.45 -7.91 3.98
N LYS A 134 12.27 -6.82 3.20
CA LYS A 134 11.54 -5.61 3.65
C LYS A 134 10.07 -5.87 3.95
N GLY A 135 9.47 -6.89 3.37
CA GLY A 135 8.02 -7.12 3.43
C GLY A 135 7.22 -6.15 2.56
N THR A 136 7.85 -5.43 1.62
CA THR A 136 7.13 -4.56 0.66
C THR A 136 6.32 -5.36 -0.35
N THR A 137 6.66 -6.64 -0.52
CA THR A 137 5.89 -7.60 -1.33
C THR A 137 5.34 -8.67 -0.42
N LEU A 138 4.07 -9.05 -0.64
CA LEU A 138 3.39 -10.05 0.18
C LEU A 138 4.18 -11.37 0.27
N ALA A 139 4.71 -11.82 -0.86
CA ALA A 139 5.56 -13.00 -1.00
C ALA A 139 6.13 -13.10 -2.43
N PRO A 140 7.14 -13.96 -2.67
CA PRO A 140 7.54 -14.36 -4.01
C PRO A 140 6.38 -14.93 -4.84
N ARG A 141 6.41 -14.74 -6.16
CA ARG A 141 5.40 -15.29 -7.07
C ARG A 141 5.56 -16.79 -7.26
N ASP A 142 6.80 -17.24 -7.34
CA ASP A 142 7.12 -18.64 -7.63
C ASP A 142 7.14 -19.46 -6.34
N GLN A 143 6.57 -20.65 -6.41
CA GLN A 143 6.50 -21.57 -5.28
C GLN A 143 7.89 -21.94 -4.76
N ILE A 144 8.87 -22.10 -5.67
CA ILE A 144 10.27 -22.46 -5.32
C ILE A 144 10.92 -21.37 -4.47
N ASP A 145 10.63 -20.10 -4.72
CA ASP A 145 11.19 -19.00 -3.92
C ASP A 145 10.57 -18.95 -2.52
N ILE A 146 9.27 -19.26 -2.40
CA ILE A 146 8.62 -19.42 -1.09
C ILE A 146 9.28 -20.57 -0.32
N GLU A 147 9.54 -21.68 -1.01
CA GLU A 147 10.22 -22.85 -0.43
C GLU A 147 11.61 -22.49 0.07
N THR A 148 12.37 -21.77 -0.75
CA THR A 148 13.71 -21.25 -0.41
C THR A 148 13.67 -20.39 0.85
N LEU A 149 12.73 -19.45 0.94
CA LEU A 149 12.62 -18.56 2.10
C LEU A 149 12.24 -19.31 3.38
N LEU A 150 11.40 -20.34 3.29
CA LEU A 150 11.06 -21.20 4.42
C LEU A 150 12.24 -22.06 4.87
N HIS A 151 13.07 -22.54 3.93
CA HIS A 151 14.31 -23.25 4.27
C HIS A 151 15.30 -22.38 5.04
N LEU A 152 15.43 -21.09 4.69
CA LEU A 152 16.33 -20.17 5.39
C LEU A 152 15.99 -19.95 6.86
N VAL A 153 14.75 -20.16 7.26
CA VAL A 153 14.29 -20.13 8.67
C VAL A 153 14.08 -21.52 9.26
N GLU A 154 14.62 -22.55 8.61
CA GLU A 154 14.61 -23.93 9.10
C GLU A 154 13.20 -24.44 9.42
N PHE A 155 12.21 -24.01 8.63
CA PHE A 155 10.83 -24.40 8.84
C PHE A 155 10.66 -25.91 8.64
N LYS A 156 9.86 -26.57 9.49
CA LYS A 156 9.60 -28.00 9.35
C LYS A 156 8.58 -28.27 8.25
N ASN A 157 8.72 -29.40 7.56
CA ASN A 157 7.80 -29.84 6.50
C ASN A 157 7.67 -28.83 5.34
N THR A 158 8.78 -28.20 4.95
CA THR A 158 8.81 -27.09 3.99
C THR A 158 8.06 -27.38 2.70
N GLN A 159 8.20 -28.56 2.12
CA GLN A 159 7.52 -28.93 0.87
C GLN A 159 5.98 -28.85 0.96
N PHE A 160 5.40 -29.35 2.07
CA PHE A 160 3.95 -29.31 2.27
C PHE A 160 3.48 -27.89 2.59
N VAL A 161 4.18 -27.22 3.50
CA VAL A 161 3.87 -25.84 3.91
C VAL A 161 3.94 -24.88 2.72
N THR A 162 4.94 -25.04 1.85
CA THR A 162 5.12 -24.20 0.66
C THR A 162 3.89 -24.25 -0.25
N LYS A 163 3.34 -25.45 -0.50
CA LYS A 163 2.14 -25.60 -1.34
C LYS A 163 0.93 -24.88 -0.74
N LEU A 164 0.74 -25.00 0.58
CA LEU A 164 -0.34 -24.30 1.29
C LEU A 164 -0.15 -22.79 1.22
N VAL A 165 1.04 -22.32 1.57
CA VAL A 165 1.40 -20.89 1.60
C VAL A 165 1.23 -20.28 0.21
N HIS A 166 1.77 -20.91 -0.84
CA HIS A 166 1.64 -20.45 -2.22
C HIS A 166 0.18 -20.32 -2.65
N ARG A 167 -0.65 -21.34 -2.37
CA ARG A 167 -2.08 -21.33 -2.68
C ARG A 167 -2.82 -20.17 -2.02
N GLU A 168 -2.64 -20.00 -0.71
CA GLU A 168 -3.37 -18.97 0.05
C GLU A 168 -2.88 -17.55 -0.27
N ILE A 169 -1.58 -17.39 -0.57
CA ILE A 169 -1.05 -16.13 -1.10
C ILE A 169 -1.67 -15.82 -2.47
N GLU A 170 -1.78 -16.80 -3.38
CA GLU A 170 -2.34 -16.51 -4.70
C GLU A 170 -3.82 -16.16 -4.62
N LYS A 171 -4.60 -16.81 -3.75
CA LYS A 171 -5.97 -16.37 -3.44
C LYS A 171 -5.99 -14.93 -2.93
N THR A 172 -5.08 -14.56 -2.02
CA THR A 172 -4.96 -13.19 -1.51
C THR A 172 -4.66 -12.21 -2.63
N ARG A 173 -3.74 -12.54 -3.56
CA ARG A 173 -3.43 -11.69 -4.72
C ARG A 173 -4.62 -11.54 -5.66
N ILE A 174 -5.32 -12.63 -5.96
CA ILE A 174 -6.52 -12.60 -6.80
C ILE A 174 -7.58 -11.72 -6.13
N PHE A 175 -7.81 -11.91 -4.84
CA PHE A 175 -8.76 -11.12 -4.07
C PHE A 175 -8.40 -9.62 -4.10
N HIS A 176 -7.15 -9.25 -3.84
CA HIS A 176 -6.70 -7.84 -3.92
C HIS A 176 -6.85 -7.27 -5.33
N ARG A 177 -6.59 -8.05 -6.38
CA ARG A 177 -6.80 -7.60 -7.78
C ARG A 177 -8.27 -7.36 -8.08
N VAL A 178 -9.16 -8.25 -7.63
CA VAL A 178 -10.61 -8.12 -7.79
C VAL A 178 -11.11 -6.91 -7.01
N LEU A 179 -10.69 -6.78 -5.75
CA LEU A 179 -11.04 -5.64 -4.91
C LEU A 179 -10.58 -4.33 -5.53
N GLY A 180 -9.33 -4.23 -5.96
CA GLY A 180 -8.80 -3.03 -6.62
C GLY A 180 -9.53 -2.68 -7.91
N ARG A 181 -9.96 -3.68 -8.69
CA ARG A 181 -10.79 -3.44 -9.89
C ARG A 181 -12.17 -2.91 -9.54
N ARG A 182 -12.86 -3.55 -8.60
CA ARG A 182 -14.22 -3.16 -8.17
C ARG A 182 -14.22 -1.77 -7.53
N LEU A 183 -13.25 -1.48 -6.66
CA LEU A 183 -13.06 -0.16 -6.08
C LEU A 183 -12.86 0.90 -7.17
N ARG A 184 -12.02 0.62 -8.17
CA ARG A 184 -11.78 1.51 -9.31
C ARG A 184 -13.05 1.76 -10.12
N GLU A 185 -13.82 0.73 -10.44
CA GLU A 185 -15.08 0.83 -11.18
C GLU A 185 -16.11 1.67 -10.41
N LYS A 186 -16.32 1.38 -9.11
CA LYS A 186 -17.23 2.14 -8.25
C LYS A 186 -16.83 3.60 -8.08
N LEU A 187 -15.53 3.86 -7.90
CA LEU A 187 -15.01 5.22 -7.83
C LEU A 187 -15.22 6.00 -9.14
N SER A 188 -15.00 5.36 -10.29
CA SER A 188 -15.29 5.96 -11.59
C SER A 188 -16.76 6.36 -11.72
N ASN A 189 -17.68 5.50 -11.26
CA ASN A 189 -19.12 5.76 -11.32
C ASN A 189 -19.53 6.91 -10.38
N LEU A 190 -18.97 6.93 -9.16
CA LEU A 190 -19.19 8.00 -8.18
C LEU A 190 -18.84 9.37 -8.77
N ILE A 191 -17.68 9.47 -9.42
CA ILE A 191 -17.17 10.74 -9.97
C ILE A 191 -17.95 11.19 -11.20
N ARG A 192 -18.42 10.26 -12.04
CA ARG A 192 -19.28 10.59 -13.19
C ARG A 192 -20.70 11.02 -12.78
N GLY A 193 -21.03 10.98 -11.49
CA GLY A 193 -22.39 11.21 -11.00
C GLY A 193 -23.37 10.10 -11.43
N GLU A 194 -22.84 8.98 -11.93
CA GLU A 194 -23.59 7.78 -12.29
C GLU A 194 -23.87 6.97 -11.01
N ASN A 195 -24.49 7.63 -10.03
CA ASN A 195 -25.00 6.97 -8.83
C ASN A 195 -26.23 6.15 -9.20
N ALA A 196 -26.01 4.99 -9.81
CA ALA A 196 -26.98 3.92 -9.70
C ALA A 196 -27.01 3.54 -8.21
N GLN A 197 -28.04 3.99 -7.50
CA GLN A 197 -28.45 3.46 -6.19
C GLN A 197 -28.79 1.97 -6.35
N MET A 198 -27.78 1.14 -6.56
CA MET A 198 -27.84 -0.29 -6.41
C MET A 198 -27.01 -0.58 -5.17
N VAL A 199 -27.68 -0.54 -4.02
CA VAL A 199 -27.19 -1.22 -2.81
C VAL A 199 -27.00 -2.67 -3.22
N SER A 200 -25.75 -3.03 -3.50
CA SER A 200 -25.44 -4.36 -3.97
C SER A 200 -25.68 -5.35 -2.84
N SER A 201 -26.30 -6.48 -3.16
CA SER A 201 -26.50 -7.56 -2.21
C SER A 201 -25.21 -8.36 -1.95
N GLU A 202 -24.15 -8.13 -2.73
CA GLU A 202 -22.85 -8.76 -2.51
C GLU A 202 -22.13 -8.14 -1.31
N PRO A 203 -21.69 -8.94 -0.32
CA PRO A 203 -21.02 -8.42 0.87
C PRO A 203 -19.79 -7.55 0.57
N LEU A 204 -19.01 -7.91 -0.46
CA LEU A 204 -17.83 -7.16 -0.88
C LEU A 204 -18.20 -5.77 -1.40
N GLU A 205 -19.27 -5.67 -2.19
CA GLU A 205 -19.74 -4.41 -2.75
C GLU A 205 -20.28 -3.49 -1.66
N ARG A 206 -20.99 -4.05 -0.65
CA ARG A 206 -21.49 -3.25 0.47
C ARG A 206 -20.36 -2.60 1.27
N GLU A 207 -19.30 -3.36 1.56
CA GLU A 207 -18.12 -2.80 2.26
C GLU A 207 -17.39 -1.74 1.43
N ILE A 208 -17.35 -1.89 0.10
CA ILE A 208 -16.82 -0.86 -0.80
C ILE A 208 -17.71 0.37 -0.75
N ASP A 209 -19.04 0.21 -0.89
CA ASP A 209 -20.00 1.32 -0.90
C ASP A 209 -19.94 2.12 0.42
N GLU A 210 -19.95 1.46 1.58
CA GLU A 210 -19.81 2.10 2.91
C GLU A 210 -18.54 2.95 3.02
N ILE A 211 -17.46 2.51 2.38
CA ILE A 211 -16.18 3.20 2.41
C ILE A 211 -16.12 4.37 1.42
N LEU A 212 -16.78 4.23 0.27
CA LEU A 212 -16.90 5.31 -0.71
C LEU A 212 -17.87 6.40 -0.27
N GLU A 213 -18.84 6.11 0.59
CA GLU A 213 -19.66 7.13 1.25
C GLU A 213 -18.83 8.12 2.09
N MET A 214 -17.64 7.70 2.54
CA MET A 214 -16.71 8.55 3.28
C MET A 214 -15.74 9.33 2.36
N ALA A 215 -15.83 9.13 1.04
CA ALA A 215 -14.99 9.76 0.03
C ALA A 215 -15.69 10.99 -0.56
N GLU A 216 -15.01 12.13 -0.58
CA GLU A 216 -15.46 13.33 -1.25
C GLU A 216 -14.63 13.54 -2.53
N PRO A 217 -15.21 13.37 -3.74
CA PRO A 217 -14.54 13.78 -4.96
C PRO A 217 -14.46 15.31 -5.00
N THR A 218 -13.27 15.83 -5.26
CA THR A 218 -12.99 17.29 -5.20
C THR A 218 -12.04 17.66 -6.33
N ALA A 219 -12.39 18.69 -7.12
CA ALA A 219 -11.56 19.12 -8.24
C ALA A 219 -10.38 19.97 -7.75
N ILE A 220 -9.22 19.78 -8.39
CA ILE A 220 -8.06 20.65 -8.23
C ILE A 220 -8.34 21.95 -8.96
N ARG A 221 -8.34 23.06 -8.23
CA ARG A 221 -8.46 24.40 -8.81
C ARG A 221 -7.10 24.96 -9.20
N GLU A 222 -6.09 24.73 -8.37
CA GLU A 222 -4.75 25.27 -8.56
C GLU A 222 -3.72 24.35 -7.90
N ILE A 223 -2.54 24.20 -8.51
CA ILE A 223 -1.39 23.53 -7.93
C ILE A 223 -0.16 24.42 -8.02
N SER A 224 0.63 24.48 -6.93
CA SER A 224 1.89 25.22 -6.95
C SER A 224 2.87 24.59 -7.93
N LYS A 225 3.57 25.41 -8.70
CA LYS A 225 4.67 24.92 -9.57
C LYS A 225 5.95 24.67 -8.79
N ASP A 226 6.10 25.36 -7.67
CA ASP A 226 7.26 25.24 -6.80
C ASP A 226 6.98 24.24 -5.67
N ILE A 227 8.01 23.45 -5.34
CA ILE A 227 8.02 22.58 -4.17
C ILE A 227 8.22 23.44 -2.93
N THR A 228 7.42 23.15 -1.91
CA THR A 228 7.55 23.76 -0.58
C THR A 228 7.95 22.70 0.45
N PHE A 229 8.60 23.12 1.53
CA PHE A 229 8.95 22.21 2.63
C PHE A 229 8.05 22.51 3.81
N VAL A 230 7.29 21.51 4.25
CA VAL A 230 6.38 21.61 5.40
C VAL A 230 6.78 20.59 6.45
N GLN A 231 6.38 20.81 7.71
CA GLN A 231 6.52 19.77 8.71
C GLN A 231 5.63 18.59 8.31
N LYS A 232 6.14 17.36 8.47
CA LYS A 232 5.40 16.15 8.11
C LYS A 232 4.03 16.06 8.80
N SER A 233 3.87 16.66 9.99
CA SER A 233 2.60 16.80 10.70
C SER A 233 1.55 17.67 9.99
N ASP A 234 1.99 18.57 9.10
CA ASP A 234 1.12 19.50 8.38
C ASP A 234 0.57 18.92 7.07
N VAL A 235 1.08 17.75 6.64
CA VAL A 235 0.56 17.02 5.49
C VAL A 235 -0.71 16.29 5.90
N LYS A 236 -1.85 16.96 5.70
CA LYS A 236 -3.18 16.50 6.12
C LYS A 236 -3.89 15.61 5.10
N VAL A 237 -3.31 15.40 3.92
CA VAL A 237 -3.97 14.65 2.84
C VAL A 237 -3.04 13.63 2.24
N ASN A 238 -3.46 12.38 2.34
CA ASN A 238 -2.91 11.26 1.58
C ASN A 238 -3.85 11.04 0.41
N VAL A 239 -3.43 11.26 -0.83
CA VAL A 239 -4.26 10.86 -1.97
C VAL A 239 -4.01 9.37 -2.24
N LEU A 240 -5.04 8.63 -2.67
CA LEU A 240 -4.89 7.22 -3.06
C LEU A 240 -3.75 7.10 -4.08
N GLY A 241 -2.84 6.14 -3.87
CA GLY A 241 -1.75 5.77 -4.79
C GLY A 241 -1.70 4.27 -4.98
#